data_AF-A0A7J4IFV0-F1
#
_entry.id   AF-A0A7J4IFV0-F1
#
_cell.length_a   1.000
_cell.length_b   1.000
_cell.length_c   1.000
_cell.angle_alpha   90.00
_cell.angle_beta   90.00
_cell.angle_gamma   90.00
#
_symmetry.space_group_name_H-M   'P 1'
#
loop_
_entity.id
_entity.type
_entity.pdbx_description
1 polymer ?
#
loop_
_entity_poly.entity_id
_entity_poly.type
_entity_poly.pdbx_seq_one_letter_code
_entity_poly.pdbx_strand_id
1 'polypeptide(L)' 'MPARCCGSGGGVKSGRPEVAAALGKQKREAIAATGAAQVITSCPFCEFHITGHTDLPVRNIASLSLDGYRKKKP' A
#
# COMPACT_ATOMS: atom_id res chain seq x y z
N MET A 1 13.63 1.89 0.37
CA MET A 1 12.58 1.89 -0.68
C MET A 1 12.42 3.30 -1.23
N PRO A 2 12.56 3.53 -2.55
CA PRO A 2 12.31 4.86 -3.12
C PRO A 2 10.84 5.26 -2.96
N ALA A 3 10.59 6.51 -2.59
CA ALA A 3 9.27 7.11 -2.40
C ALA A 3 8.58 7.39 -3.75
N ARG A 4 8.30 6.32 -4.52
CA ARG A 4 7.54 6.39 -5.78
C ARG A 4 6.04 6.19 -5.53
N CYS A 5 5.20 6.83 -6.34
CA CYS A 5 3.74 6.66 -6.32
C CYS A 5 3.33 5.19 -6.51
N CYS A 6 2.18 4.77 -5.96
CA CYS A 6 1.61 3.44 -6.16
C CYS A 6 0.94 3.27 -7.53
N GLY A 7 0.58 4.38 -8.19
CA GLY A 7 -0.06 4.38 -9.51
C GLY A 7 -1.59 4.44 -9.53
N SER A 8 -2.27 4.46 -8.38
CA SER A 8 -3.74 4.42 -8.36
C SER A 8 -4.45 5.78 -8.40
N GLY A 9 -3.78 6.85 -7.99
CA GLY A 9 -4.35 8.19 -7.88
C GLY A 9 -4.52 8.90 -9.24
N GLY A 10 -5.10 10.10 -9.22
CA GLY A 10 -5.22 10.97 -10.41
C GLY A 10 -6.07 10.39 -11.54
N GLY A 11 -6.96 9.43 -11.24
CA GLY A 11 -7.76 8.73 -12.23
C GLY A 11 -7.00 7.68 -13.05
N VAL A 12 -5.69 7.47 -12.79
CA VAL A 12 -4.85 6.56 -13.58
C VAL A 12 -5.35 5.12 -13.50
N LYS A 13 -5.78 4.65 -12.33
CA LYS A 13 -6.32 3.28 -12.20
C LYS A 13 -7.54 3.03 -13.09
N SER A 14 -8.40 4.04 -13.26
CA SER A 14 -9.63 3.91 -14.05
C SER A 14 -9.40 4.21 -15.53
N GLY A 15 -8.59 5.22 -15.86
CA GLY A 15 -8.37 5.66 -17.23
C GLY A 15 -7.22 4.96 -17.94
N ARG A 16 -6.24 4.42 -17.20
CA ARG A 16 -5.03 3.75 -17.71
C ARG A 16 -4.62 2.57 -16.79
N PRO A 17 -5.47 1.54 -16.66
CA PRO A 17 -5.25 0.43 -15.72
C PRO A 17 -3.91 -0.29 -15.92
N GLU A 18 -3.42 -0.36 -17.16
CA GLU A 18 -2.13 -0.96 -17.50
C GLU A 18 -0.94 -0.19 -16.88
N VAL A 19 -1.02 1.14 -16.85
CA VAL A 19 0.00 2.00 -16.22
C VAL A 19 -0.05 1.84 -14.71
N ALA A 20 -1.25 1.85 -14.13
CA ALA A 20 -1.43 1.64 -12.69
C ALA A 20 -0.88 0.27 -12.24
N ALA A 21 -1.12 -0.79 -13.03
CA ALA A 21 -0.61 -2.13 -12.75
C ALA A 21 0.92 -2.21 -12.87
N ALA A 22 1.51 -1.58 -13.88
CA ALA A 22 2.96 -1.53 -14.04
C ALA A 22 3.65 -0.83 -12.85
N LEU A 23 3.10 0.30 -12.39
CA LEU A 23 3.59 1.00 -11.20
C LEU A 23 3.38 0.19 -9.92
N GLY A 24 2.26 -0.53 -9.82
CA GLY A 24 1.98 -1.47 -8.72
C GLY A 24 3.01 -2.59 -8.63
N LYS A 25 3.39 -3.18 -9.77
CA LYS A 25 4.44 -4.21 -9.84
C LYS A 25 5.82 -3.66 -9.42
N GLN A 26 6.20 -2.48 -9.89
CA GLN A 26 7.43 -1.82 -9.44
C GLN A 26 7.42 -1.55 -7.93
N LYS A 27 6.26 -1.17 -7.38
CA LYS A 27 6.09 -0.98 -5.94
C LYS A 27 6.25 -2.30 -5.18
N ARG A 28 5.69 -3.41 -5.67
CA ARG A 28 5.87 -4.76 -5.11
C ARG A 28 7.34 -5.13 -5.01
N GLU A 29 8.10 -4.97 -6.10
CA GLU A 29 9.54 -5.28 -6.13
C GLU A 29 10.31 -4.43 -5.11
N ALA A 30 9.99 -3.14 -5.04
CA ALA A 30 10.61 -2.23 -4.08
C ALA A 30 10.26 -2.55 -2.62
N ILE A 31 9.05 -3.04 -2.34
CA ILE A 31 8.64 -3.52 -1.02
C ILE A 31 9.40 -4.81 -0.67
N ALA A 32 9.42 -5.80 -1.57
CA ALA A 32 10.10 -7.08 -1.34
C ALA A 32 11.59 -6.89 -1.01
N ALA A 33 12.26 -5.98 -1.70
CA ALA A 33 13.67 -5.64 -1.47
C ALA A 33 13.95 -5.04 -0.07
N THR A 34 12.93 -4.60 0.67
CA THR A 34 13.13 -4.09 2.04
C THR A 34 13.24 -5.17 3.10
N GLY A 35 12.74 -6.38 2.84
CA GLY A 35 12.58 -7.42 3.87
C GLY A 35 11.55 -7.07 4.96
N ALA A 36 10.70 -6.06 4.76
CA ALA A 36 9.67 -5.67 5.73
C ALA A 36 8.57 -6.74 5.83
N ALA A 37 8.00 -6.89 7.03
CA ALA A 37 6.90 -7.82 7.29
C ALA A 37 5.51 -7.27 6.91
N GLN A 38 5.37 -5.95 6.80
CA GLN A 38 4.11 -5.27 6.46
C GLN A 38 4.39 -3.88 5.89
N VAL A 39 3.40 -3.33 5.17
CA VAL A 39 3.46 -2.00 4.57
C VAL A 39 2.45 -1.09 5.26
N ILE A 40 2.91 0.07 5.76
CA ILE A 40 2.04 1.10 6.32
C ILE A 40 1.93 2.28 5.35
N THR A 41 0.71 2.79 5.17
CA THR A 41 0.41 3.94 4.29
C THR A 41 -0.58 4.88 4.99
N SER A 42 -0.58 6.17 4.62
CA SER A 42 -1.63 7.11 5.03
C SER A 42 -2.79 7.22 4.03
N CYS A 43 -2.61 6.66 2.83
CA CYS A 43 -3.58 6.78 1.74
C CYS A 43 -4.38 5.48 1.55
N PRO A 44 -5.74 5.53 1.57
CA PRO A 44 -6.58 4.34 1.35
C PRO A 44 -6.49 3.79 -0.08
N PHE A 45 -6.26 4.66 -1.09
CA PHE A 45 -6.03 4.20 -2.45
C PHE A 45 -4.73 3.40 -2.58
N CYS A 46 -3.65 3.83 -1.90
CA CYS A 46 -2.42 3.06 -1.83
C CYS A 46 -2.63 1.72 -1.11
N GLU A 47 -3.37 1.72 0.00
CA GLU A 47 -3.67 0.49 0.73
C GLU A 47 -4.36 -0.53 -0.18
N PHE A 48 -5.45 -0.13 -0.83
CA PHE A 48 -6.21 -0.99 -1.73
C PHE A 48 -5.38 -1.44 -2.94
N HIS A 49 -4.66 -0.52 -3.59
CA HIS A 49 -3.93 -0.83 -4.81
C HIS A 49 -2.71 -1.70 -4.54
N ILE A 50 -1.92 -1.40 -3.51
CA ILE A 50 -0.73 -2.18 -3.17
C ILE A 50 -1.14 -3.56 -2.68
N THR A 51 -2.24 -3.70 -1.93
CA THR A 51 -2.79 -5.02 -1.53
C THR A 51 -3.03 -5.92 -2.74
N GLY A 52 -3.48 -5.37 -3.87
CA GLY A 52 -3.66 -6.13 -5.11
C GLY A 52 -2.36 -6.57 -5.82
N HIS A 53 -1.20 -6.15 -5.32
CA HIS A 53 0.09 -6.39 -5.95
C HIS A 53 1.14 -7.03 -5.03
N THR A 54 0.90 -7.17 -3.72
CA THR A 54 1.87 -7.74 -2.77
C THR A 54 1.21 -8.79 -1.88
N ASP A 55 2.02 -9.76 -1.44
CA ASP A 55 1.59 -10.84 -0.54
C ASP A 55 1.70 -10.42 0.95
N LEU A 56 2.28 -9.25 1.21
CA LEU A 56 2.41 -8.70 2.56
C LEU A 56 1.15 -7.93 2.99
N PRO A 57 0.81 -7.92 4.29
CA PRO A 57 -0.24 -7.04 4.80
C PRO A 57 0.07 -5.57 4.50
N VAL A 58 -0.88 -4.87 3.89
CA VAL A 58 -0.83 -3.41 3.68
C VAL A 58 -1.91 -2.77 4.54
N ARG A 59 -1.56 -1.75 5.30
CA ARG A 59 -2.47 -1.11 6.25
C ARG A 59 -2.42 0.40 6.22
N ASN A 60 -3.59 1.03 6.35
CA ASN A 60 -3.67 2.44 6.68
C ASN A 60 -3.17 2.69 8.11
N ILE A 61 -2.42 3.77 8.31
CA ILE A 61 -1.92 4.19 9.61
C ILE A 61 -3.06 4.43 10.62
N ALA A 62 -4.19 4.98 10.19
CA ALA A 62 -5.34 5.20 11.07
C ALA A 62 -5.90 3.87 11.59
N SER A 63 -6.00 2.86 10.74
CA SER A 63 -6.44 1.51 11.13
C SER A 63 -5.43 0.88 12.11
N LEU A 64 -4.13 1.03 11.85
CA LEU A 64 -3.07 0.50 12.73
C LEU A 64 -3.14 1.15 14.12
N SER A 65 -3.27 2.48 14.16
CA SER A 65 -3.40 3.23 15.41
C SER A 65 -4.66 2.83 16.19
N LEU A 66 -5.80 2.65 15.50
CA LEU A 66 -7.05 2.23 16.13
C LEU A 66 -6.94 0.81 16.73
N ASP A 67 -6.31 -0.13 16.03
CA ASP A 67 -6.08 -1.48 16.57
C ASP A 67 -5.19 -1.45 17.81
N GLY A 68 -4.11 -0.65 17.77
CA GLY A 68 -3.25 -0.45 18.94
C GLY A 68 -4.03 0.12 20.13
N TYR A 69 -4.89 1.11 19.89
CA TYR A 69 -5.75 1.68 20.92
C TYR A 69 -6.74 0.67 21.50
N ARG A 70 -7.39 -0.13 20.65
CA ARG A 70 -8.34 -1.17 21.07
C ARG A 70 -7.67 -2.27 21.89
N LYS A 71 -6.47 -2.71 21.49
CA LYS A 71 -5.68 -3.72 22.23
C LYS A 71 -5.18 -3.24 23.59
N LYS A 72 -5.04 -1.93 23.79
CA LYS A 72 -4.61 -1.34 25.07
C LYS A 72 -5.75 -1.22 26.09
N LYS A 73 -7.02 -1.33 25.68
CA LYS A 73 -8.13 -1.34 26.63
C LYS A 73 -7.98 -2.57 27.56
N PRO A 74 -8.06 -2.39 28.89
CA PRO A 74 -7.98 -3.49 29.85
C PRO A 74 -9.13 -4.47 29.67
#